data_AF-A0A4U0UDG7-F1
#
_entry.id   AF-A0A4U0UDG7-F1
#
_cell.length_a   1.000
_cell.length_b   1.000
_cell.length_c   1.000
_cell.angle_alpha   90.00
_cell.angle_beta   90.00
_cell.angle_gamma   90.00
#
_symmetry.space_group_name_H-M   'P 1'
#
loop_
_entity.id
_entity.type
_entity.pdbx_description
1 polymer ?
#
loop_
_entity_poly.entity_id
_entity_poly.type
_entity_poly.pdbx_seq_one_letter_code
_entity_poly.pdbx_strand_id
1 'polypeptide(L)'
;MCASLLLRQQDRARLFGVKHPAVKTHYRFAVLFAGSGPLVSLDPTLLKSPALVDASQIGQVEANSPVTYEGTRHVLHLPTLHIHGLQDQGLSRHRQFLKTYFQDDSTRVVTWDGDHRIPVRSGDVARVVEQIVDIARQTGVIGGGLDQNDRDARAVL
;
A
#
# COMPACT_ATOMS: atom_id res chain seq x y z
N MET A 1 -5.06 7.51 6.69
CA MET A 1 -5.37 8.49 5.61
C MET A 1 -4.69 8.17 4.27
N CYS A 2 -3.36 8.03 4.18
CA CYS A 2 -2.70 7.79 2.87
C CYS A 2 -3.21 6.52 2.16
N ALA A 3 -3.34 5.41 2.87
CA ALA A 3 -3.90 4.17 2.30
C ALA A 3 -5.36 4.32 1.84
N SER A 4 -6.15 5.21 2.44
CA SER A 4 -7.51 5.53 1.99
C SER A 4 -7.54 6.18 0.61
N LEU A 5 -6.50 6.94 0.24
CA LEU A 5 -6.37 7.51 -1.11
C LEU A 5 -6.15 6.41 -2.15
N LEU A 6 -5.38 5.38 -1.79
CA LEU A 6 -5.14 4.20 -2.65
C LEU A 6 -6.46 3.45 -2.89
N LEU A 7 -7.27 3.30 -1.84
CA LEU A 7 -8.57 2.62 -1.94
C LEU A 7 -9.53 3.38 -2.86
N ARG A 8 -9.60 4.71 -2.69
CA ARG A 8 -10.40 5.56 -3.58
C ARG A 8 -9.96 5.45 -5.05
N GLN A 9 -8.65 5.39 -5.31
CA GLN A 9 -8.15 5.16 -6.68
C GLN A 9 -8.63 3.80 -7.22
N GLN A 10 -8.47 2.73 -6.43
CA GLN A 10 -8.89 1.38 -6.81
C GLN A 10 -10.39 1.34 -7.15
N ASP A 11 -11.24 1.91 -6.30
CA ASP A 11 -12.69 1.91 -6.52
C ASP A 11 -13.10 2.70 -7.76
N ARG A 12 -12.51 3.88 -7.95
CA ARG A 12 -12.79 4.70 -9.14
C ARG A 12 -12.31 4.02 -10.41
N ALA A 13 -11.12 3.41 -10.39
CA ALA A 13 -10.60 2.65 -11.52
C ALA A 13 -11.48 1.43 -11.85
N ARG A 14 -12.00 0.74 -10.83
CA ARG A 14 -12.90 -0.40 -11.02
C ARG A 14 -14.26 0.00 -11.60
N LEU A 15 -14.82 1.13 -11.17
CA LEU A 15 -16.15 1.58 -11.60
C LEU A 15 -16.14 2.28 -12.95
N PHE A 16 -15.17 3.15 -13.19
CA PHE A 16 -15.14 4.02 -14.38
C PHE A 16 -14.10 3.58 -15.42
N GLY A 17 -13.18 2.69 -15.06
CA GLY A 17 -12.03 2.33 -15.87
C GLY A 17 -10.82 3.24 -15.64
N VAL A 18 -9.62 2.68 -15.79
CA VAL A 18 -8.34 3.37 -15.49
C VAL A 18 -8.06 4.60 -16.36
N LYS A 19 -8.71 4.78 -17.50
CA LYS A 19 -8.52 5.95 -18.38
C LYS A 19 -9.55 7.06 -18.18
N HIS A 20 -10.50 6.88 -17.26
CA HIS A 20 -11.59 7.82 -17.07
C HIS A 20 -11.11 9.11 -16.39
N PRO A 21 -11.58 10.31 -16.81
CA PRO A 21 -11.15 11.59 -16.23
C PRO A 21 -11.38 11.74 -14.70
N ALA A 22 -12.31 10.96 -14.14
CA ALA A 22 -12.54 10.92 -12.69
C ALA A 22 -11.43 10.21 -11.89
N VAL A 23 -10.61 9.39 -12.55
CA VAL A 23 -9.43 8.72 -11.99
C VAL A 23 -8.22 9.63 -12.21
N LYS A 24 -8.04 10.61 -11.33
CA LYS A 24 -6.98 11.63 -11.47
C LYS A 24 -5.58 11.15 -11.07
N THR A 25 -5.49 10.01 -10.40
CA THR A 25 -4.22 9.46 -9.88
C THR A 25 -4.05 8.03 -10.34
N HIS A 26 -2.80 7.64 -10.61
CA HIS A 26 -2.41 6.29 -11.00
C HIS A 26 -1.16 5.85 -10.24
N TYR A 27 -1.24 5.83 -8.91
CA TYR A 27 -0.18 5.24 -8.09
C TYR A 27 0.08 3.80 -8.55
N ARG A 28 1.34 3.47 -8.79
CA ARG A 28 1.77 2.14 -9.27
C ARG A 28 2.14 1.19 -8.13
N PHE A 29 2.61 1.76 -7.02
CA PHE A 29 2.83 1.08 -5.76
C PHE A 29 2.78 2.11 -4.61
N ALA A 30 2.80 1.64 -3.38
CA ALA A 30 2.88 2.48 -2.19
C ALA A 30 3.95 1.98 -1.20
N VAL A 31 4.42 2.90 -0.36
CA VAL A 31 5.35 2.63 0.74
C VAL A 31 4.74 3.21 2.01
N LEU A 32 4.51 2.38 3.02
CA LEU A 32 3.84 2.74 4.26
C LEU A 32 4.74 2.44 5.45
N PHE A 33 5.18 3.49 6.15
CA PHE A 33 5.84 3.37 7.45
C PHE A 33 4.80 3.42 8.55
N ALA A 34 4.86 2.46 9.49
CA ALA A 34 3.98 2.43 10.67
C ALA A 34 2.49 2.65 10.34
N GLY A 35 2.04 2.04 9.24
CA GLY A 35 0.68 2.23 8.75
C GLY A 35 -0.35 1.71 9.75
N SER A 36 -1.25 2.58 10.20
CA SER A 36 -2.34 2.22 11.10
C SER A 36 -3.68 2.61 10.48
N GLY A 37 -4.65 1.73 10.68
CA GLY A 37 -6.04 1.94 10.28
C GLY A 37 -6.88 2.61 11.37
N PRO A 38 -8.21 2.61 11.19
CA PRO A 38 -8.92 2.03 10.04
C PRO A 38 -8.77 2.84 8.73
N LEU A 39 -9.15 2.24 7.60
CA LEU A 39 -9.31 2.99 6.36
C LEU A 39 -10.56 3.89 6.45
N VAL A 40 -10.53 5.01 5.73
CA VAL A 40 -11.61 6.01 5.72
C VAL A 40 -12.25 6.02 4.34
N SER A 41 -13.58 6.02 4.26
CA SER A 41 -14.26 6.19 2.98
C SER A 41 -14.16 7.64 2.52
N LEU A 42 -13.33 7.88 1.51
CA LEU A 42 -13.14 9.22 0.92
C LEU A 42 -14.14 9.52 -0.21
N ASP A 43 -15.00 8.55 -0.54
CA ASP A 43 -16.08 8.68 -1.51
C ASP A 43 -17.25 7.76 -1.12
N PRO A 44 -18.07 8.14 -0.13
CA PRO A 44 -19.13 7.29 0.43
C PRO A 44 -20.21 6.89 -0.58
N THR A 45 -20.27 7.57 -1.73
CA THR A 45 -21.17 7.23 -2.83
C THR A 45 -20.70 6.02 -3.62
N LEU A 46 -19.38 5.75 -3.65
CA LEU A 46 -18.78 4.67 -4.42
C LEU A 46 -18.55 3.41 -3.58
N LEU A 47 -18.15 3.57 -2.32
CA LEU A 47 -17.89 2.46 -1.42
C LEU A 47 -18.47 2.70 -0.03
N LYS A 48 -19.43 1.85 0.32
CA LYS A 48 -19.92 1.65 1.69
C LYS A 48 -19.49 0.25 2.12
N SER A 49 -18.67 0.18 3.15
CA SER A 49 -18.24 -1.06 3.78
C SER A 49 -18.16 -0.86 5.29
N PRO A 50 -18.62 -1.81 6.11
CA PRO A 50 -18.45 -1.76 7.57
C PRO A 50 -16.98 -1.72 8.01
N ALA A 51 -16.03 -2.05 7.11
CA ALA A 51 -14.59 -1.92 7.35
C ALA A 51 -14.08 -0.48 7.29
N LEU A 52 -14.85 0.43 6.72
CA LEU A 52 -14.42 1.82 6.53
C LEU A 52 -15.08 2.72 7.55
N VAL A 53 -14.28 3.64 8.09
CA VAL A 53 -14.79 4.74 8.91
C VAL A 53 -15.29 5.86 7.99
N ASP A 54 -16.50 6.35 8.27
CA ASP A 54 -17.04 7.56 7.65
C ASP A 54 -16.75 8.79 8.52
N ALA A 55 -16.85 10.00 7.95
CA ALA A 55 -16.58 11.26 8.64
C ALA A 55 -17.48 11.52 9.86
N SER A 56 -18.60 10.80 9.99
CA SER A 56 -19.49 10.87 11.15
C SER A 56 -19.03 10.00 12.33
N GLN A 57 -18.04 9.13 12.15
CA GLN A 57 -17.54 8.22 13.17
C GLN A 57 -16.27 8.81 13.81
N ILE A 58 -16.39 9.25 15.06
CA ILE A 58 -15.27 9.77 15.86
C ILE A 58 -14.64 8.60 16.62
N GLY A 59 -13.48 8.12 16.18
CA GLY A 59 -12.67 7.18 16.98
C GLY A 59 -11.90 6.15 16.18
N GLN A 60 -10.84 5.61 16.80
CA GLN A 60 -10.24 4.35 16.38
C GLN A 60 -11.32 3.28 16.55
N VAL A 61 -11.78 2.67 15.46
CA VAL A 61 -12.63 1.47 15.55
C VAL A 61 -11.81 0.41 16.26
N GLU A 62 -12.23 0.01 17.45
CA GLU A 62 -11.53 -1.00 18.22
C GLU A 62 -11.48 -2.31 17.42
N ALA A 63 -10.25 -2.80 17.29
CA ALA A 63 -9.81 -4.05 16.69
C ALA A 63 -10.57 -5.33 17.10
N ASN A 64 -11.48 -5.26 18.06
CA ASN A 64 -12.03 -6.40 18.79
C ASN A 64 -13.44 -6.83 18.37
N SER A 65 -14.09 -6.16 17.42
CA SER A 65 -15.31 -6.71 16.82
C SER A 65 -14.95 -7.61 15.64
N PRO A 66 -15.31 -8.90 15.66
CA PRO A 66 -15.24 -9.76 14.49
C PRO A 66 -16.32 -9.30 13.51
N VAL A 67 -16.08 -8.17 12.85
CA VAL A 67 -16.94 -7.71 11.77
C VAL A 67 -16.64 -8.62 10.59
N THR A 68 -17.49 -9.62 10.36
CA THR A 68 -17.52 -10.35 9.10
C THR A 68 -17.90 -9.34 8.01
N TYR A 69 -16.89 -8.79 7.35
CA TYR A 69 -17.08 -7.81 6.29
C TYR A 69 -17.74 -8.50 5.10
N GLU A 70 -18.98 -8.12 4.77
CA GLU A 70 -19.62 -8.53 3.54
C GLU A 70 -18.87 -7.92 2.34
N GLY A 71 -18.02 -8.74 1.72
CA GLY A 71 -17.25 -8.40 0.51
C GLY A 71 -15.84 -7.87 0.76
N THR A 72 -14.90 -8.27 -0.10
CA THR A 72 -13.48 -7.89 -0.10
C THR A 72 -13.22 -6.50 -0.69
N ARG A 73 -14.25 -5.67 -0.86
CA ARG A 73 -14.17 -4.39 -1.59
C ARG A 73 -13.31 -3.35 -0.88
N HIS A 74 -13.11 -3.51 0.43
CA HIS A 74 -12.23 -2.68 1.27
C HIS A 74 -10.76 -3.12 1.24
N VAL A 75 -10.44 -4.25 0.59
CA VAL A 75 -9.09 -4.80 0.48
C VAL A 75 -8.34 -4.12 -0.66
N LEU A 76 -7.17 -3.61 -0.35
CA LEU A 76 -6.23 -2.99 -1.29
C LEU A 76 -5.42 -4.05 -2.02
N HIS A 77 -5.41 -3.97 -3.35
CA HIS A 77 -4.64 -4.84 -4.23
C HIS A 77 -3.43 -4.13 -4.86
N LEU A 78 -3.26 -2.84 -4.57
CA LEU A 78 -2.12 -2.08 -5.07
C LEU A 78 -0.84 -2.61 -4.41
N PRO A 79 0.23 -2.94 -5.18
CA PRO A 79 1.52 -3.33 -4.62
C PRO A 79 1.97 -2.38 -3.52
N THR A 80 2.13 -2.88 -2.29
CA THR A 80 2.42 -2.03 -1.12
C THR A 80 3.54 -2.62 -0.26
N LEU A 81 4.57 -1.81 -0.01
CA LEU A 81 5.62 -2.11 0.96
C LEU A 81 5.24 -1.53 2.32
N HIS A 82 5.19 -2.38 3.34
CA HIS A 82 5.00 -2.01 4.73
C HIS A 82 6.33 -2.06 5.46
N ILE A 83 6.66 -1.00 6.20
CA ILE A 83 7.86 -0.94 7.05
C ILE A 83 7.41 -0.86 8.51
N HIS A 84 7.85 -1.83 9.32
CA HIS A 84 7.51 -1.95 10.73
C HIS A 84 8.76 -1.91 11.61
N GLY A 85 8.78 -1.02 12.62
CA GLY A 85 9.75 -1.08 13.71
C GLY A 85 9.37 -2.18 14.70
N LEU A 86 10.30 -3.05 15.06
CA LEU A 86 10.07 -4.16 16.01
C LEU A 86 9.82 -3.69 17.44
N GLN A 87 10.27 -2.47 17.79
CA GLN A 87 10.07 -1.85 19.10
C GLN A 87 8.95 -0.81 19.09
N ASP A 88 8.21 -0.67 17.99
CA ASP A 88 7.08 0.24 17.89
C ASP A 88 5.93 -0.28 18.78
N GLN A 89 5.47 0.56 19.71
CA GLN A 89 4.34 0.26 20.59
C GLN A 89 3.03 0.01 19.81
N GLY A 90 2.94 0.54 18.58
CA GLY A 90 1.83 0.32 17.66
C GLY A 90 1.95 -0.91 16.77
N LEU A 91 3.00 -1.74 16.89
CA LEU A 91 3.28 -2.85 15.97
C LEU A 91 2.11 -3.82 15.79
N SER A 92 1.37 -4.12 16.88
CA SER A 92 0.17 -4.96 16.81
C SER A 92 -0.90 -4.37 15.89
N ARG A 93 -1.15 -3.06 16.00
CA ARG A 93 -2.08 -2.32 15.14
C ARG A 93 -1.62 -2.28 13.70
N HIS A 94 -0.32 -2.12 13.45
CA HIS A 94 0.22 -2.11 12.08
C HIS A 94 0.03 -3.47 11.39
N ARG A 95 0.28 -4.57 12.11
CA ARG A 95 0.06 -5.93 11.63
C ARG A 95 -1.42 -6.23 11.38
N GLN A 96 -2.29 -5.77 12.28
CA GLN A 96 -3.73 -5.90 12.07
C GLN A 96 -4.19 -5.07 10.87
N PHE A 97 -3.70 -3.85 10.73
CA PHE A 97 -4.02 -3.00 9.60
C PHE A 97 -3.63 -3.64 8.27
N LEU A 98 -2.42 -4.20 8.18
CA LEU A 98 -1.98 -4.99 7.04
C LEU A 98 -2.97 -6.14 6.74
N LYS A 99 -3.23 -6.99 7.74
CA LYS A 99 -4.07 -8.19 7.61
C LYS A 99 -5.52 -7.87 7.22
N THR A 100 -6.06 -6.75 7.69
CA THR A 100 -7.47 -6.40 7.48
C THR A 100 -7.70 -5.71 6.15
N TYR A 101 -6.76 -4.89 5.67
CA TYR A 101 -7.03 -3.96 4.58
C TYR A 101 -6.21 -4.19 3.31
N PHE A 102 -5.31 -5.16 3.29
CA PHE A 102 -4.45 -5.40 2.13
C PHE A 102 -4.47 -6.86 1.71
N GLN A 103 -4.37 -7.08 0.41
CA GLN A 103 -4.29 -8.41 -0.17
C GLN A 103 -2.87 -8.97 0.02
N ASP A 104 -2.77 -10.16 0.59
CA ASP A 104 -1.48 -10.79 0.96
C ASP A 104 -0.51 -10.85 -0.24
N ASP A 105 -0.97 -11.26 -1.42
CA ASP A 105 -0.15 -11.39 -2.64
C ASP A 105 0.40 -10.06 -3.20
N SER A 106 -0.17 -8.94 -2.78
CA SER A 106 0.19 -7.59 -3.22
C SER A 106 1.08 -6.86 -2.20
N THR A 107 1.39 -7.50 -1.07
CA THR A 107 2.10 -6.85 0.04
C THR A 107 3.49 -7.41 0.27
N ARG A 108 4.37 -6.54 0.76
CA ARG A 108 5.67 -6.90 1.33
C ARG A 108 5.83 -6.24 2.68
N VAL A 109 6.55 -6.89 3.58
CA VAL A 109 6.87 -6.35 4.90
C VAL A 109 8.38 -6.34 5.09
N VAL A 110 8.92 -5.18 5.44
CA VAL A 110 10.28 -5.03 5.98
C VAL A 110 10.18 -4.69 7.45
N THR A 111 10.88 -5.46 8.28
CA THR A 111 11.01 -5.19 9.70
C THR A 111 12.41 -4.73 10.04
N TRP A 112 12.53 -3.81 10.99
CA TRP A 112 13.83 -3.35 11.48
C TRP A 112 13.80 -3.12 12.99
N ASP A 113 14.97 -3.13 13.63
CA ASP A 113 15.10 -2.90 15.06
C ASP A 113 15.03 -1.39 15.37
N GLY A 114 13.80 -0.88 15.49
CA GLY A 114 13.50 0.52 15.75
C GLY A 114 12.14 0.73 16.41
N ASP A 115 11.98 1.90 17.02
CA ASP A 115 10.76 2.38 17.66
C ASP A 115 9.79 3.02 16.62
N HIS A 116 8.95 3.97 17.04
CA HIS A 116 8.00 4.68 16.16
C HIS A 116 8.70 5.75 15.29
N ARG A 117 9.71 5.34 14.53
CA ARG A 117 10.54 6.20 13.67
C ARG A 117 10.80 5.54 12.32
N ILE A 118 11.42 6.30 11.42
CA ILE A 118 11.95 5.77 10.16
C ILE A 118 13.37 5.20 10.36
N PRO A 119 13.77 4.19 9.58
CA PRO A 119 15.15 3.70 9.55
C PRO A 119 16.13 4.81 9.19
N VAL A 120 17.19 4.96 9.99
CA VAL A 120 18.28 5.92 9.75
C VAL A 120 19.65 5.27 9.69
N ARG A 121 19.79 4.05 10.22
CA ARG A 121 21.03 3.26 10.13
C ARG A 121 21.21 2.80 8.69
N SER A 122 22.38 3.01 8.10
CA SER A 122 22.64 2.74 6.68
C SER A 122 22.24 1.33 6.24
N GLY A 123 22.45 0.32 7.08
CA GLY A 123 22.04 -1.07 6.78
C GLY A 123 20.51 -1.24 6.69
N ASP A 124 19.75 -0.60 7.58
CA ASP A 124 18.28 -0.68 7.56
C ASP A 124 17.70 0.17 6.41
N VAL A 125 18.30 1.32 6.14
CA VAL A 125 17.97 2.16 4.98
C VAL A 125 18.20 1.38 3.68
N ALA A 126 19.35 0.72 3.54
CA ALA A 126 19.68 -0.05 2.35
C ALA A 126 18.65 -1.16 2.08
N ARG A 127 18.23 -1.91 3.11
CA ARG A 127 17.20 -2.94 3.00
C ARG A 127 15.86 -2.40 2.53
N VAL A 128 15.44 -1.24 3.06
CA VAL A 128 14.19 -0.60 2.63
C VAL A 128 14.29 -0.13 1.18
N VAL A 129 15.40 0.53 0.81
CA VAL A 129 15.62 1.03 -0.54
C VAL A 129 15.65 -0.11 -1.56
N GLU A 130 16.29 -1.23 -1.26
CA GLU A 130 16.31 -2.42 -2.11
C GLU A 130 14.88 -2.90 -2.43
N GLN A 131 14.03 -3.03 -1.41
CA GLN A 131 12.64 -3.44 -1.61
C GLN A 131 11.81 -2.41 -2.40
N ILE A 132 12.06 -1.11 -2.21
CA ILE A 132 11.41 -0.05 -2.99
C ILE A 132 11.80 -0.16 -4.47
N VAL A 133 13.10 -0.30 -4.76
CA VAL A 133 13.61 -0.43 -6.13
C VAL A 133 13.05 -1.68 -6.80
N ASP A 134 12.97 -2.80 -6.08
CA ASP A 134 12.44 -4.04 -6.62
C ASP A 134 10.94 -3.96 -6.96
N ILE A 135 10.12 -3.37 -6.08
CA ILE A 135 8.71 -3.12 -6.39
C ILE A 135 8.58 -2.13 -7.56
N ALA A 136 9.41 -1.08 -7.59
CA ALA A 136 9.39 -0.12 -8.69
C ALA A 136 9.72 -0.78 -10.04
N ARG A 137 10.65 -1.74 -10.08
CA ARG A 137 10.95 -2.54 -11.29
C ARG A 137 9.77 -3.42 -11.68
N GLN A 138 9.22 -4.18 -10.74
CA GLN A 138 8.12 -5.11 -11.00
C GLN A 138 6.84 -4.40 -11.45
N THR A 139 6.61 -3.20 -10.94
CA THR A 139 5.49 -2.34 -11.36
C THR A 139 5.81 -1.51 -12.59
N GLY A 140 6.98 -1.68 -13.21
CA GLY A 140 7.39 -1.01 -14.44
C GLY A 140 7.60 0.50 -14.29
N VAL A 141 7.80 1.00 -13.07
CA VAL A 141 8.16 2.40 -12.79
C VAL A 141 9.61 2.67 -13.15
N ILE A 142 10.50 1.69 -12.92
CA ILE A 142 11.93 1.78 -13.26
C ILE A 142 12.27 0.60 -14.19
N GLY A 143 12.95 0.87 -15.30
CA GLY A 143 13.41 -0.17 -16.24
C GLY A 143 12.46 -0.47 -17.41
N GLY A 144 11.39 0.32 -17.61
CA GLY A 144 10.55 0.29 -18.82
C GLY A 144 11.21 0.95 -20.03
N GLY A 145 12.45 0.59 -20.33
CA GLY A 145 13.26 1.20 -21.40
C GLY A 145 14.61 0.55 -21.57
N LEU A 146 14.66 -0.77 -21.68
CA LEU A 146 15.64 -1.48 -22.50
C LEU A 146 14.90 -2.66 -23.10
N ASP A 147 14.41 -2.47 -24.33
CA ASP A 147 14.16 -3.59 -25.22
C ASP A 147 15.39 -4.50 -25.18
N GLN A 148 15.16 -5.80 -25.05
CA GLN A 148 16.22 -6.81 -25.12
C GLN A 148 17.07 -6.69 -26.41
N ASN A 149 16.61 -5.96 -27.43
CA ASN A 149 17.30 -5.73 -28.71
C ASN A 149 18.56 -4.82 -28.63
N ASP A 150 18.75 -4.01 -27.58
CA ASP A 150 19.91 -3.09 -27.52
C ASP A 150 21.16 -3.72 -26.85
N ARG A 151 21.04 -4.93 -26.29
CA ARG A 151 22.18 -5.67 -25.76
C ARG A 151 23.00 -6.38 -26.84
N ASP A 152 22.39 -6.72 -27.97
CA ASP A 152 23.08 -7.38 -29.08
C ASP A 152 23.84 -6.39 -29.98
N ALA A 153 23.52 -5.10 -29.93
CA ALA A 153 24.18 -4.05 -30.73
C ALA A 153 25.53 -3.57 -30.16
N ARG A 154 25.90 -3.97 -28.93
CA ARG A 154 27.17 -3.58 -28.28
C ARG A 154 28.16 -4.74 -28.09
N ALA A 155 27.83 -5.92 -28.60
CA ALA A 155 28.74 -7.07 -28.62
C ALA A 155 29.45 -7.27 -29.98
N VAL A 156 29.19 -6.40 -30.96
CA VAL A 156 29.80 -6.45 -32.30
C VAL A 156 30.33 -5.07 -32.71
N LEU A 157 31.30 -4.55 -31.97
CA LEU A 157 32.31 -3.57 -32.40
C LEU A 157 33.54 -3.72 -31.50
#